data_AF-A0A5K0YT27-F1
#
_entry.id   AF-A0A5K0YT27-F1
#
_cell.length_a   1.000
_cell.length_b   1.000
_cell.length_c   1.000
_cell.angle_alpha   90.00
_cell.angle_beta   90.00
_cell.angle_gamma   90.00
#
_symmetry.space_group_name_H-M   'P 1'
#
loop_
_entity.id
_entity.type
_entity.pdbx_description
1 polymer ?
#
loop_
_entity_poly.entity_id
_entity_poly.type
_entity_poly.pdbx_seq_one_letter_code
_entity_poly.pdbx_strand_id
1 'polypeptide(L)'
;LSSSSSKSRLHFYHLQLVEKDPEAAIVLFWKAINAGDRIDSALKDMAVVMKQQDRAEEAIEAIKSFRHLCSKQAQESLDNVLIDLYK
;
A
#
# COMPACT_ATOMS: atom_id res chain seq x y z
N LEU A 1 7.92 -32.83 7.03
CA LEU A 1 6.49 -32.46 7.24
C LEU A 1 6.47 -31.51 8.45
N SER A 2 6.03 -30.26 8.43
CA SER A 2 5.17 -29.53 7.51
C SER A 2 5.50 -28.03 7.58
N SER A 3 5.60 -27.40 6.41
CA SER A 3 5.42 -26.00 6.05
C SER A 3 5.20 -24.96 7.16
N SER A 4 6.19 -24.12 7.47
CA SER A 4 5.98 -22.82 8.14
C SER A 4 7.20 -21.88 8.03
N SER A 5 7.52 -21.38 6.84
CA SER A 5 8.47 -20.23 6.70
C SER A 5 8.37 -19.44 5.39
N SER A 6 7.33 -19.65 4.58
CA SER A 6 7.25 -19.01 3.25
C SER A 6 6.54 -17.65 3.23
N LYS A 7 5.98 -17.18 4.35
CA LYS A 7 5.23 -15.89 4.40
C LYS A 7 6.13 -14.67 4.64
N SER A 8 7.29 -14.84 5.28
CA SER A 8 8.15 -13.70 5.67
C SER A 8 9.10 -13.24 4.57
N ARG A 9 9.39 -14.10 3.58
CA ARG A 9 10.36 -13.77 2.53
C ARG A 9 9.78 -12.86 1.45
N LEU A 10 8.49 -13.01 1.13
CA LEU A 10 7.82 -12.18 0.11
C LEU A 10 7.65 -10.73 0.55
N HIS A 11 7.33 -10.47 1.83
CA HIS A 11 7.33 -9.12 2.38
C HIS A 11 8.73 -8.50 2.36
N PHE A 12 9.77 -9.25 2.71
CA PHE A 12 11.15 -8.75 2.66
C PHE A 12 11.60 -8.35 1.25
N TYR A 13 11.24 -9.13 0.23
CA TYR A 13 11.53 -8.77 -1.17
C TYR A 13 10.73 -7.54 -1.63
N HIS A 14 9.49 -7.38 -1.18
CA HIS A 14 8.69 -6.18 -1.50
C HIS A 14 9.29 -4.93 -0.85
N LEU A 15 9.66 -5.01 0.43
CA LEU A 15 10.26 -3.90 1.19
C LEU A 15 11.66 -3.50 0.68
N GLN A 16 12.52 -4.45 0.29
CA GLN A 16 13.86 -4.10 -0.22
C GLN A 16 13.85 -3.39 -1.58
N LEU A 17 12.81 -3.60 -2.41
CA LEU A 17 12.62 -2.84 -3.65
C LEU A 17 12.06 -1.44 -3.38
N VAL A 18 11.17 -1.31 -2.40
CA VAL A 18 10.59 -0.03 -1.96
C VAL A 18 11.68 0.94 -1.46
N GLU A 19 12.70 0.45 -0.75
CA GLU A 19 13.81 1.28 -0.27
C GLU A 19 14.76 1.77 -1.37
N LYS A 20 14.83 1.08 -2.53
CA LYS A 20 15.73 1.49 -3.62
C LYS A 20 15.12 2.55 -4.53
N ASP A 21 13.84 2.38 -4.88
CA ASP A 21 13.13 3.25 -5.82
C ASP A 21 11.65 3.40 -5.38
N PRO A 22 11.34 4.33 -4.47
CA PRO A 22 9.97 4.55 -3.99
C PRO A 22 8.98 4.87 -5.12
N GLU A 23 9.43 5.54 -6.18
CA GLU A 23 8.62 5.80 -7.38
C GLU A 23 8.27 4.52 -8.15
N ALA A 24 9.22 3.58 -8.28
CA ALA A 24 8.97 2.29 -8.92
C ALA A 24 8.01 1.43 -8.09
N ALA A 25 8.12 1.49 -6.76
CA ALA A 25 7.20 0.82 -5.86
C ALA A 25 5.76 1.33 -6.02
N ILE A 26 5.57 2.65 -6.10
CA ILE A 26 4.25 3.24 -6.37
C ILE A 26 3.65 2.66 -7.66
N VAL A 27 4.44 2.58 -8.75
CA VAL A 27 3.97 1.99 -10.03
C VAL A 27 3.58 0.52 -9.87
N LEU A 28 4.32 -0.26 -9.07
CA LEU A 28 3.98 -1.66 -8.80
C LEU A 28 2.67 -1.80 -8.02
N PHE A 29 2.44 -0.96 -7.01
CA PHE A 29 1.18 -0.94 -6.28
C PHE A 29 0.00 -0.58 -7.18
N TRP A 30 0.15 0.44 -8.04
CA TRP A 30 -0.86 0.78 -9.04
C TRP A 30 -1.20 -0.37 -9.98
N LYS A 31 -0.19 -1.14 -10.42
CA LYS A 31 -0.43 -2.33 -11.24
C LYS A 31 -1.21 -3.40 -10.47
N ALA A 32 -0.90 -3.64 -9.19
CA ALA A 32 -1.63 -4.58 -8.35
C ALA A 32 -3.09 -4.14 -8.16
N ILE A 33 -3.30 -2.86 -7.86
CA ILE A 33 -4.64 -2.26 -7.69
C ILE A 33 -5.45 -2.39 -8.98
N ASN A 34 -4.87 -2.03 -10.13
CA ASN A 34 -5.54 -2.14 -11.44
C ASN A 34 -5.82 -3.60 -11.84
N ALA A 35 -4.99 -4.55 -11.40
CA ALA A 35 -5.22 -5.98 -11.56
C ALA A 35 -6.27 -6.54 -10.58
N GLY A 36 -6.71 -5.74 -9.59
CA GLY A 36 -7.60 -6.19 -8.52
C GLY A 36 -6.93 -7.11 -7.51
N ASP A 37 -5.60 -7.23 -7.54
CA ASP A 37 -4.85 -8.10 -6.63
C ASP A 37 -4.49 -7.34 -5.37
N ARG A 38 -5.09 -7.76 -4.24
CA ARG A 38 -4.84 -7.20 -2.90
C ARG A 38 -4.84 -5.67 -2.84
N ILE A 39 -5.88 -5.06 -3.43
CA ILE A 39 -6.10 -3.59 -3.41
C ILE A 39 -5.90 -3.04 -2.00
N ASP A 40 -6.47 -3.69 -0.98
CA ASP A 40 -6.38 -3.30 0.42
C ASP A 40 -4.94 -3.10 0.92
N SER A 41 -4.05 -4.06 0.63
CA SER A 41 -2.64 -4.02 1.06
C SER A 41 -1.84 -3.04 0.21
N ALA A 42 -2.00 -3.11 -1.12
CA ALA A 42 -1.30 -2.25 -2.05
C ALA A 42 -1.58 -0.76 -1.78
N LEU A 43 -2.83 -0.38 -1.47
CA LEU A 43 -3.18 0.98 -1.11
C LEU A 43 -2.48 1.47 0.15
N LYS A 44 -2.45 0.64 1.21
CA LYS A 44 -1.81 1.00 2.49
C LYS A 44 -0.31 1.18 2.31
N ASP A 45 0.34 0.23 1.65
CA ASP A 45 1.78 0.32 1.41
C ASP A 45 2.12 1.50 0.49
N MET A 46 1.32 1.74 -0.56
CA MET A 46 1.49 2.90 -1.44
C MET A 46 1.36 4.22 -0.70
N ALA A 47 0.38 4.34 0.20
CA ALA A 47 0.18 5.56 0.99
C ALA A 47 1.36 5.85 1.92
N VAL A 48 1.95 4.82 2.52
CA VAL A 48 3.15 4.96 3.36
C VAL A 48 4.35 5.43 2.52
N VAL A 49 4.56 4.83 1.34
CA VAL A 49 5.65 5.23 0.43
C VAL A 49 5.45 6.65 -0.10
N MET A 50 4.23 7.02 -0.48
CA MET A 50 3.90 8.38 -0.90
C MET A 50 4.10 9.39 0.22
N LYS A 51 3.76 9.05 1.47
CA LYS A 51 4.06 9.90 2.63
C LYS A 51 5.56 10.14 2.78
N GLN A 52 6.39 9.12 2.62
CA GLN A 52 7.85 9.25 2.72
C GLN A 52 8.43 10.17 1.63
N GLN A 53 7.78 10.23 0.48
CA GLN A 53 8.14 11.10 -0.65
C GLN A 53 7.54 12.52 -0.54
N ASP A 54 6.93 12.87 0.60
CA ASP A 54 6.19 14.13 0.81
C ASP A 54 4.97 14.30 -0.12
N ARG A 55 4.49 13.22 -0.73
CA ARG A 55 3.35 13.19 -1.68
C ARG A 55 2.05 12.81 -0.98
N ALA A 56 1.78 13.43 0.16
CA ALA A 56 0.61 13.10 0.98
C ALA A 56 -0.73 13.37 0.25
N GLU A 57 -0.81 14.43 -0.56
CA GLU A 57 -2.03 14.77 -1.32
C GLU A 57 -2.42 13.68 -2.32
N GLU A 58 -1.47 13.17 -3.10
CA GLU A 58 -1.73 12.09 -4.06
C GLU A 58 -2.11 10.79 -3.36
N ALA A 59 -1.52 10.50 -2.20
CA ALA A 59 -1.92 9.36 -1.37
C ALA A 59 -3.38 9.49 -0.93
N ILE A 60 -3.79 10.68 -0.47
CA ILE A 60 -5.15 10.95 -0.04
C ILE A 60 -6.14 10.77 -1.19
N GLU A 61 -5.84 11.31 -2.37
CA GLU A 61 -6.69 11.15 -3.56
C GLU A 61 -6.83 9.69 -3.97
N ALA A 62 -5.72 8.95 -4.05
CA ALA A 62 -5.74 7.53 -4.37
C ALA A 62 -6.57 6.75 -3.34
N ILE A 63 -6.37 6.99 -2.04
CA ILE A 63 -7.16 6.33 -1.00
C ILE A 63 -8.66 6.61 -1.19
N LYS A 64 -9.05 7.86 -1.41
CA LYS A 64 -10.46 8.23 -1.63
C LYS A 64 -11.03 7.57 -2.88
N SER A 65 -10.27 7.52 -3.97
CA SER A 65 -10.68 6.89 -5.22
C SER A 65 -10.90 5.38 -5.06
N PHE A 66 -10.07 4.67 -4.31
CA PHE A 66 -10.17 3.21 -4.17
C PHE A 66 -10.90 2.73 -2.91
N ARG A 67 -11.24 3.62 -1.97
CA ARG A 67 -11.91 3.28 -0.69
C ARG A 67 -13.15 2.41 -0.88
N HIS A 68 -13.90 2.62 -1.96
CA HIS A 68 -15.10 1.87 -2.29
C HIS A 68 -14.84 0.43 -2.77
N LEU A 69 -13.64 0.14 -3.28
CA LEU A 69 -13.22 -1.19 -3.70
C LEU A 69 -12.65 -2.02 -2.53
N CYS A 70 -12.23 -1.35 -1.46
CA CYS A 70 -11.64 -1.98 -0.29
C CYS A 70 -12.69 -2.53 0.68
N SER A 71 -12.36 -3.63 1.36
CA SER A 71 -13.22 -4.23 2.40
C SER A 71 -13.39 -3.30 3.60
N LYS A 72 -14.46 -3.47 4.40
CA LYS A 72 -14.73 -2.62 5.60
C LYS A 72 -13.53 -2.53 6.54
N GLN A 73 -12.86 -3.64 6.77
CA GLN A 73 -11.67 -3.70 7.63
C GLN A 73 -10.49 -2.92 7.05
N ALA A 74 -10.35 -2.91 5.72
CA ALA A 74 -9.35 -2.11 5.04
C ALA A 74 -9.71 -0.62 5.07
N GLN A 75 -11.00 -0.26 4.97
CA GLN A 75 -11.45 1.12 5.11
C GLN A 75 -11.10 1.71 6.48
N GLU A 76 -11.35 1.01 7.58
CA GLU A 76 -10.95 1.46 8.93
C GLU A 76 -9.44 1.66 9.04
N SER A 77 -8.67 0.75 8.44
CA SER A 77 -7.23 0.87 8.33
C SER A 77 -6.77 2.09 7.52
N LEU A 78 -7.45 2.38 6.40
CA LEU A 78 -7.13 3.49 5.52
C LEU A 78 -7.51 4.83 6.15
N ASP A 79 -8.59 4.88 6.93
CA ASP A 79 -9.00 6.09 7.65
C ASP A 79 -7.91 6.50 8.68
N ASN A 80 -7.28 5.54 9.35
CA ASN A 80 -6.12 5.81 10.23
C ASN A 80 -4.92 6.38 9.46
N VAL A 81 -4.63 5.84 8.28
CA VAL A 81 -3.54 6.34 7.41
C VAL A 81 -3.87 7.74 6.89
N LEU A 82 -5.12 8.01 6.51
CA LEU A 82 -5.57 9.34 6.09
C LEU A 82 -5.37 10.38 7.20
N ILE A 83 -5.74 10.05 8.44
CA ILE A 83 -5.52 10.94 9.59
C ILE A 83 -4.02 11.25 9.76
N ASP A 84 -3.17 10.24 9.61
CA ASP A 84 -1.71 10.38 9.71
C ASP A 84 -1.08 11.15 8.54
N LEU A 85 -1.73 11.16 7.37
CA LEU A 85 -1.34 11.96 6.19
C LEU A 85 -1.75 13.44 6.33
N TYR A 86 -2.86 13.72 7.02
CA TYR A 86 -3.34 15.09 7.28
C TYR A 86 -2.61 15.81 8.42
N LYS A 87 -1.75 15.09 9.16
CA LYS A 87 -1.04 15.59 10.33
C LYS A 87 0.40 15.94 10.00
#